data_AF-A0A2C5YWA7-F1
#
_entry.id   AF-A0A2C5YWA7-F1
#
_cell.length_a   1.000
_cell.length_b   1.000
_cell.length_c   1.000
_cell.angle_alpha   90.00
_cell.angle_beta   90.00
_cell.angle_gamma   90.00
#
_symmetry.space_group_name_H-M   'P 1'
#
loop_
_entity.id
_entity.type
_entity.pdbx_description
1 polymer ?
#
loop_
_entity_poly.entity_id
_entity_poly.type
_entity_poly.pdbx_seq_one_letter_code
_entity_poly.pdbx_strand_id
1 'polypeptide(L)'
;MCAYYVIAAAEASSNLAKYDGVRYGVRAAGGDTGGDGAALYAETRGAGFGDEVKRRILLGTYSLSSGAIDNYFVQAQRVRRLIRRDFERVFRRANPLCRPERFDLSAMAEGTALADRRGPPQVDFLLSATTPSFPPRLSEVLAKSSLDAYMNDVFTVPASLAGLPAVSLPARTPESRLPVGLQLIGQFWDDKRLLAMAERVKAIVADGL
;
A
#
# COMPACT_ATOMS: atom_id res chain seq x y z
N MET A 1 -7.03 6.03 -0.15
CA MET A 1 -5.81 5.84 0.67
C MET A 1 -6.11 5.17 2.03
N CYS A 2 -7.18 5.55 2.74
CA CYS A 2 -7.56 4.92 4.03
C CYS A 2 -7.75 3.39 3.99
N ALA A 3 -8.16 2.82 2.85
CA ALA A 3 -8.38 1.37 2.73
C ALA A 3 -7.13 0.54 3.04
N TYR A 4 -5.94 1.02 2.63
CA TYR A 4 -4.68 0.34 2.94
C TYR A 4 -4.40 0.31 4.43
N TYR A 5 -4.55 1.45 5.12
CA TYR A 5 -4.28 1.53 6.56
C TYR A 5 -5.23 0.68 7.39
N VAL A 6 -6.49 0.54 6.97
CA VAL A 6 -7.45 -0.36 7.62
C VAL A 6 -7.06 -1.82 7.40
N ILE A 7 -6.82 -2.23 6.14
CA ILE A 7 -6.49 -3.62 5.81
C ILE A 7 -5.15 -4.03 6.42
N ALA A 8 -4.11 -3.22 6.23
CA ALA A 8 -2.77 -3.49 6.73
C ALA A 8 -2.74 -3.53 8.26
N ALA A 9 -3.46 -2.64 8.95
CA ALA A 9 -3.54 -2.67 10.41
C ALA A 9 -4.29 -3.91 10.92
N ALA A 10 -5.40 -4.28 10.27
CA ALA A 10 -6.17 -5.49 10.61
C ALA A 10 -5.35 -6.77 10.39
N GLU A 11 -4.62 -6.87 9.29
CA GLU A 11 -3.72 -8.00 9.04
C GLU A 11 -2.54 -8.00 10.01
N ALA A 12 -1.97 -6.82 10.31
CA ALA A 12 -0.89 -6.69 11.28
C ALA A 12 -1.33 -7.12 12.68
N SER A 13 -2.51 -6.72 13.16
CA SER A 13 -2.98 -7.10 14.50
C SER A 13 -3.07 -8.62 14.66
N SER A 14 -3.53 -9.32 13.62
CA SER A 14 -3.58 -10.79 13.56
C SER A 14 -2.18 -11.41 13.46
N ASN A 15 -1.34 -10.94 12.52
CA ASN A 15 0.00 -11.47 12.29
C ASN A 15 0.96 -11.28 13.49
N LEU A 16 0.78 -10.19 14.24
CA LEU A 16 1.57 -9.87 15.44
C LEU A 16 1.02 -10.53 16.72
N ALA A 17 -0.12 -11.22 16.67
CA ALA A 17 -0.67 -11.92 17.84
C ALA A 17 0.26 -13.03 18.35
N LYS A 18 1.08 -13.61 17.47
CA LYS A 18 2.03 -14.69 17.80
C LYS A 18 3.19 -14.29 18.72
N TYR A 19 3.46 -12.98 18.87
CA TYR A 19 4.52 -12.49 19.73
C TYR A 19 4.00 -12.37 21.15
N ASP A 20 4.20 -13.43 21.92
CA ASP A 20 3.79 -13.59 23.32
C ASP A 20 4.97 -13.79 24.27
N GLY A 21 6.17 -14.05 23.73
CA GLY A 21 7.38 -14.34 24.50
C GLY A 21 7.47 -15.78 25.01
N VAL A 22 6.50 -16.65 24.67
CA VAL A 22 6.45 -18.04 25.15
C VAL A 22 7.37 -18.94 24.34
N ARG A 23 7.30 -18.86 23.01
CA ARG A 23 8.11 -19.70 22.11
C ARG A 23 9.45 -19.08 21.74
N TYR A 24 9.48 -17.75 21.62
CA TYR A 24 10.66 -16.99 21.20
C TYR A 24 10.48 -15.50 21.51
N GLY A 25 11.60 -14.78 21.50
CA GLY A 25 11.63 -13.33 21.67
C GLY A 25 11.84 -12.90 23.11
N VAL A 26 11.52 -11.64 23.38
CA VAL A 26 11.61 -11.05 24.72
C VAL A 26 10.41 -11.52 25.54
N ARG A 27 10.65 -11.92 26.79
CA ARG A 27 9.63 -12.26 27.77
C ARG A 27 9.78 -11.34 28.96
N ALA A 28 8.68 -10.74 29.42
CA ALA A 28 8.71 -9.94 30.63
C ALA A 28 8.99 -10.83 31.86
N ALA A 29 9.61 -10.24 32.89
CA ALA A 29 9.90 -10.95 34.13
C ALA A 29 8.66 -11.18 35.01
N GLY A 30 7.62 -10.34 34.84
CA GLY A 30 6.30 -10.59 35.41
C GLY A 30 5.64 -11.74 34.63
N GLY A 31 5.13 -12.73 35.37
CA GLY A 31 4.66 -14.00 34.79
C GLY A 31 3.56 -13.85 33.74
N ASP A 32 3.29 -14.94 33.03
CA ASP A 32 2.32 -14.95 31.91
C ASP A 32 0.85 -14.82 32.36
N THR A 33 0.60 -14.95 33.66
CA THR A 33 -0.74 -14.90 34.25
C THR A 33 -1.12 -13.46 34.55
N GLY A 34 -2.03 -12.91 33.75
CA GLY A 34 -2.78 -11.73 34.18
C GLY A 34 -3.51 -12.06 35.47
N GLY A 35 -3.31 -11.25 36.52
CA GLY A 35 -4.19 -11.28 37.68
C GLY A 35 -5.64 -11.02 37.27
N ASP A 36 -6.59 -11.24 38.18
CA ASP A 36 -8.05 -11.21 37.98
C ASP A 36 -8.54 -10.19 36.91
N GLY A 37 -8.76 -10.67 35.67
CA GLY A 37 -9.25 -9.87 34.54
C GLY A 37 -8.19 -9.20 33.64
N ALA A 38 -6.89 -9.30 33.92
CA ALA A 38 -5.84 -8.76 33.08
C ALA A 38 -5.55 -9.66 31.86
N ALA A 39 -5.34 -9.04 30.70
CA ALA A 39 -5.07 -9.77 29.46
C ALA A 39 -3.75 -10.56 29.54
N LEU A 40 -3.80 -11.84 29.19
CA LEU A 40 -2.63 -12.71 29.10
C LEU A 40 -1.55 -12.07 28.19
N TYR A 41 -0.29 -12.17 28.61
CA TYR A 41 0.88 -11.66 27.89
C TYR A 41 0.93 -10.13 27.66
N ALA A 42 0.05 -9.37 28.32
CA ALA A 42 -0.01 -7.92 28.15
C ALA A 42 1.31 -7.22 28.53
N GLU A 43 1.99 -7.65 29.59
CA GLU A 43 3.26 -7.07 30.02
C GLU A 43 4.36 -7.27 28.97
N THR A 44 4.54 -8.51 28.51
CA THR A 44 5.51 -8.85 27.46
C THR A 44 5.28 -8.05 26.18
N ARG A 45 4.02 -7.98 25.72
CA ARG A 45 3.66 -7.24 24.50
C ARG A 45 3.74 -5.72 24.69
N GLY A 46 3.38 -5.25 25.88
CA GLY A 46 3.45 -3.84 26.28
C GLY A 46 4.89 -3.33 26.33
N ALA A 47 5.83 -4.11 26.85
CA ALA A 47 7.24 -3.75 26.86
C ALA A 47 7.92 -3.98 25.49
N GLY A 48 7.53 -5.03 24.76
CA GLY A 48 8.20 -5.43 23.52
C GLY A 48 7.86 -4.59 22.28
N PHE A 49 6.65 -4.05 22.18
CA PHE A 49 6.25 -3.26 21.01
C PHE A 49 6.47 -1.76 21.18
N GLY A 50 7.00 -1.12 20.13
CA GLY A 50 7.04 0.34 20.03
C GLY A 50 5.65 0.96 19.84
N ASP A 51 5.55 2.28 20.07
CA ASP A 51 4.26 2.97 20.10
C ASP A 51 3.50 2.93 18.78
N GLU A 52 4.20 3.03 17.64
CA GLU A 52 3.56 2.94 16.32
C GLU A 52 2.97 1.55 16.06
N VAL A 53 3.67 0.50 16.49
CA VAL A 53 3.20 -0.88 16.35
C VAL A 53 1.97 -1.10 17.22
N LYS A 54 1.98 -0.62 18.47
CA LYS A 54 0.82 -0.66 19.36
C LYS A 54 -0.39 0.07 18.77
N ARG A 55 -0.20 1.28 18.24
CA ARG A 55 -1.27 2.05 17.57
C ARG A 55 -1.90 1.26 16.42
N ARG A 56 -1.08 0.63 15.57
CA ARG A 56 -1.58 -0.19 14.44
C ARG A 56 -2.32 -1.44 14.92
N ILE A 57 -1.82 -2.12 15.95
CA ILE A 57 -2.51 -3.27 16.53
C ILE A 57 -3.88 -2.84 17.07
N LEU A 58 -3.95 -1.74 17.83
CA LEU A 58 -5.21 -1.23 18.38
C LEU A 58 -6.21 -0.85 17.28
N LEU A 59 -5.76 -0.09 16.27
CA LEU A 59 -6.59 0.29 15.12
C LEU A 59 -7.09 -0.93 14.33
N GLY A 60 -6.22 -1.90 14.11
CA GLY A 60 -6.55 -3.15 13.43
C GLY A 60 -7.57 -3.98 14.18
N THR A 61 -7.34 -4.20 15.48
CA THR A 61 -8.27 -4.92 16.36
C THR A 61 -9.63 -4.21 16.43
N TYR A 62 -9.65 -2.88 16.53
CA TYR A 62 -10.88 -2.11 16.49
C TYR A 62 -11.62 -2.32 15.17
N SER A 63 -10.92 -2.24 14.03
CA SER A 63 -11.49 -2.41 12.69
C SER A 63 -12.08 -3.80 12.45
N LEU A 64 -11.64 -4.80 13.21
CA LEU A 64 -12.13 -6.19 13.16
C LEU A 64 -13.21 -6.48 14.22
N SER A 65 -13.51 -5.54 15.13
CA SER A 65 -14.54 -5.73 16.14
C SER A 65 -15.93 -5.86 15.51
N SER A 66 -16.83 -6.62 16.15
CA SER A 66 -18.17 -6.90 15.62
C SER A 66 -18.98 -5.65 15.28
N GLY A 67 -18.82 -4.56 16.04
CA GLY A 67 -19.51 -3.29 15.79
C GLY A 67 -18.90 -2.43 14.67
N ALA A 68 -17.67 -2.71 14.23
CA ALA A 68 -16.92 -1.86 13.31
C ALA A 68 -16.57 -2.56 11.98
N ILE A 69 -16.56 -3.89 11.93
CA ILE A 69 -16.07 -4.68 10.79
C ILE A 69 -16.77 -4.32 9.47
N ASP A 70 -18.09 -4.16 9.49
CA ASP A 70 -18.88 -3.85 8.29
C ASP A 70 -18.63 -2.43 7.76
N ASN A 71 -18.37 -1.49 8.67
CA ASN A 71 -18.18 -0.08 8.36
C ASN A 71 -16.74 0.24 7.91
N TYR A 72 -15.75 -0.49 8.43
CA TYR A 72 -14.35 -0.23 8.14
C TYR A 72 -13.73 -1.32 7.26
N PHE A 73 -13.59 -2.54 7.76
CA PHE A 73 -12.85 -3.59 7.06
C PHE A 73 -13.55 -4.04 5.76
N VAL A 74 -14.86 -4.29 5.81
CA VAL A 74 -15.63 -4.70 4.63
C VAL A 74 -15.67 -3.59 3.57
N GLN A 75 -15.81 -2.32 3.98
CA GLN A 75 -15.75 -1.19 3.03
C GLN A 75 -14.35 -1.04 2.43
N ALA A 76 -13.29 -1.18 3.22
CA ALA A 76 -11.91 -1.14 2.72
C ALA A 76 -11.66 -2.24 1.66
N GLN A 77 -12.18 -3.44 1.88
CA GLN A 77 -12.10 -4.54 0.91
C GLN A 77 -12.93 -4.28 -0.37
N ARG A 78 -14.04 -3.53 -0.28
CA ARG A 78 -14.78 -3.05 -1.46
C ARG A 78 -13.95 -2.03 -2.24
N VAL A 79 -13.34 -1.06 -1.56
CA VAL A 79 -12.46 -0.07 -2.19
C VAL A 79 -11.26 -0.74 -2.87
N ARG A 80 -10.63 -1.73 -2.23
CA ARG A 80 -9.54 -2.52 -2.84
C ARG A 80 -9.97 -3.18 -4.15
N ARG A 81 -11.18 -3.75 -4.21
CA ARG A 81 -11.74 -4.34 -5.44
C ARG A 81 -11.93 -3.30 -6.54
N LEU A 82 -12.41 -2.10 -6.20
CA LEU A 82 -12.56 -1.00 -7.16
C LEU A 82 -11.20 -0.57 -7.74
N ILE A 83 -10.19 -0.39 -6.88
CA ILE A 83 -8.83 -0.03 -7.31
C ILE A 83 -8.26 -1.09 -8.25
N ARG A 84 -8.35 -2.37 -7.88
CA ARG A 84 -7.90 -3.47 -8.75
C ARG A 84 -8.61 -3.42 -10.10
N ARG A 85 -9.93 -3.24 -10.11
CA ARG A 85 -10.72 -3.13 -11.34
C ARG A 85 -10.28 -1.95 -12.21
N ASP A 86 -9.91 -0.82 -11.63
CA ASP A 86 -9.42 0.34 -12.38
C ASP A 86 -8.09 0.04 -13.09
N PHE A 87 -7.16 -0.66 -12.46
CA PHE A 87 -5.95 -1.12 -13.13
C PHE A 87 -6.21 -2.15 -14.23
N GLU A 88 -7.09 -3.13 -14.00
CA GLU A 88 -7.44 -4.13 -15.01
C GLU A 88 -7.99 -3.49 -16.29
N ARG A 89 -8.71 -2.37 -16.17
CA ARG A 89 -9.25 -1.63 -17.32
C ARG A 89 -8.16 -1.00 -18.17
N VAL A 90 -7.08 -0.55 -17.52
CA VAL A 90 -6.03 0.27 -18.15
C VAL A 90 -4.97 -0.60 -18.81
N PHE A 91 -4.66 -1.78 -18.26
CA PHE A 91 -3.66 -2.67 -18.84
C PHE A 91 -4.18 -3.47 -20.03
N ARG A 92 -3.38 -3.55 -21.09
CA ARG A 92 -3.66 -4.40 -22.26
C ARG A 92 -3.55 -5.88 -21.94
N ARG A 93 -2.59 -6.24 -21.08
CA ARG A 93 -2.37 -7.62 -20.66
C ARG A 93 -3.46 -8.03 -19.66
N ALA A 94 -4.08 -9.18 -19.89
CA ALA A 94 -5.09 -9.71 -18.98
C ALA A 94 -4.44 -10.27 -17.70
N ASN A 95 -5.09 -10.04 -16.56
CA ASN A 95 -4.73 -10.70 -15.31
C ASN A 95 -5.38 -12.10 -15.22
N PRO A 96 -4.59 -13.18 -15.12
CA PRO A 96 -5.14 -14.54 -15.03
C PRO A 96 -5.90 -14.82 -13.73
N LEU A 97 -5.72 -14.01 -12.68
CA LEU A 97 -6.43 -14.13 -11.40
C LEU A 97 -7.81 -13.45 -11.41
N CYS A 98 -8.14 -12.74 -12.50
CA CYS A 98 -9.40 -12.03 -12.68
C CYS A 98 -10.25 -12.73 -13.73
N ARG A 99 -11.57 -12.78 -13.52
CA ARG A 99 -12.47 -13.04 -14.64
C ARG A 99 -12.56 -11.77 -15.50
N PRO A 100 -12.54 -11.89 -16.84
CA PRO A 100 -12.78 -10.74 -17.70
C PRO A 100 -14.23 -10.26 -17.49
N GLU A 101 -14.39 -9.06 -16.97
CA GLU A 101 -15.69 -8.41 -16.79
C GLU A 101 -15.99 -7.48 -17.97
N ARG A 102 -17.27 -7.40 -18.36
CA ARG A 102 -17.70 -6.45 -19.40
C ARG A 102 -17.64 -5.03 -18.84
N PHE A 103 -17.18 -4.13 -19.70
CA PHE A 103 -17.04 -2.71 -19.40
C PHE A 103 -18.40 -2.01 -19.35
N ASP A 104 -18.68 -1.30 -18.26
CA ASP A 104 -19.81 -0.39 -18.17
C ASP A 104 -19.33 1.04 -18.44
N LEU A 105 -19.72 1.56 -19.60
CA LEU A 105 -19.38 2.91 -20.06
C LEU A 105 -19.91 4.01 -19.12
N SER A 106 -20.97 3.71 -18.35
CA SER A 106 -21.55 4.67 -17.39
C SER A 106 -20.64 4.96 -16.19
N ALA A 107 -19.62 4.12 -15.96
CA ALA A 107 -18.67 4.28 -14.86
C ALA A 107 -17.44 5.16 -15.21
N MET A 108 -17.42 5.79 -16.39
CA MET A 108 -16.32 6.65 -16.82
C MET A 108 -16.53 8.10 -16.41
N ALA A 109 -15.44 8.81 -16.11
CA ALA A 109 -15.47 10.25 -15.98
C ALA A 109 -15.77 10.91 -17.33
N GLU A 110 -16.63 11.93 -17.34
CA GLU A 110 -16.94 12.73 -18.52
C GLU A 110 -15.63 13.27 -19.13
N GLY A 111 -15.41 12.99 -20.41
CA GLY A 111 -14.21 13.42 -21.14
C GLY A 111 -13.09 12.38 -21.30
N THR A 112 -13.27 11.14 -20.83
CA THR A 112 -12.27 10.09 -21.10
C THR A 112 -12.28 9.69 -22.58
N ALA A 113 -11.14 9.84 -23.27
CA ALA A 113 -11.02 9.45 -24.66
C ALA A 113 -11.24 7.93 -24.84
N LEU A 114 -12.17 7.56 -25.72
CA LEU A 114 -12.42 6.18 -26.09
C LEU A 114 -11.52 5.80 -27.26
N ALA A 115 -10.83 4.66 -27.15
CA ALA A 115 -10.06 4.12 -28.26
C ALA A 115 -10.96 3.41 -29.29
N ASP A 116 -11.99 2.73 -28.81
CA ASP A 116 -13.00 2.05 -29.62
C ASP A 116 -14.34 1.88 -28.84
N ARG A 117 -15.28 1.11 -29.39
CA ARG A 117 -16.54 0.76 -28.72
C ARG A 117 -16.36 -0.17 -27.50
N ARG A 118 -15.13 -0.60 -27.19
CA ARG A 118 -14.79 -1.54 -26.12
C ARG A 118 -14.15 -0.85 -24.90
N GLY A 119 -13.62 0.38 -25.04
CA GLY A 119 -13.16 1.16 -23.89
C GLY A 119 -12.07 2.20 -24.18
N PRO A 120 -11.44 2.75 -23.13
CA PRO A 120 -10.31 3.69 -23.25
C PRO A 120 -9.04 3.00 -23.80
N PRO A 121 -8.04 3.78 -24.26
CA PRO A 121 -6.77 3.23 -24.73
C PRO A 121 -6.07 2.44 -23.63
N GLN A 122 -5.67 1.22 -23.95
CA GLN A 122 -4.94 0.35 -23.04
C GLN A 122 -3.42 0.49 -23.20
N VAL A 123 -2.71 0.41 -22.08
CA VAL A 123 -1.25 0.55 -22.00
C VAL A 123 -0.59 -0.75 -21.54
N ASP A 124 0.70 -0.89 -21.81
CA ASP A 124 1.51 -1.99 -21.28
C ASP A 124 2.04 -1.69 -19.86
N PHE A 125 2.39 -0.43 -19.61
CA PHE A 125 2.95 0.05 -18.35
C PHE A 125 2.37 1.41 -17.98
N LEU A 126 2.32 1.69 -16.68
CA LEU A 126 1.99 3.01 -16.13
C LEU A 126 3.23 3.65 -15.52
N LEU A 127 3.43 4.94 -15.80
CA LEU A 127 4.50 5.74 -15.24
C LEU A 127 3.89 6.80 -14.30
N SER A 128 4.44 6.92 -13.10
CA SER A 128 4.02 7.91 -12.10
C SER A 128 5.20 8.37 -11.25
N ALA A 129 5.03 9.42 -10.45
CA ALA A 129 5.98 9.71 -9.40
C ALA A 129 5.98 8.60 -8.34
N THR A 130 7.12 8.34 -7.69
CA THR A 130 7.18 7.42 -6.54
C THR A 130 6.70 8.12 -5.28
N THR A 131 7.10 9.38 -5.07
CA THR A 131 6.77 10.17 -3.89
C THR A 131 6.25 11.55 -4.31
N PRO A 132 5.36 12.18 -3.51
CA PRO A 132 4.81 13.50 -3.83
C PRO A 132 5.76 14.66 -3.49
N SER A 133 6.80 14.41 -2.71
CA SER A 133 7.75 15.44 -2.27
C SER A 133 9.17 14.88 -2.20
N PHE A 134 10.13 15.80 -2.06
CA PHE A 134 11.51 15.48 -1.77
C PHE A 134 11.66 14.84 -0.37
N PRO A 135 12.77 14.14 -0.11
CA PRO A 135 13.06 13.60 1.22
C PRO A 135 12.96 14.69 2.30
N PRO A 136 12.06 14.54 3.30
CA PRO A 136 11.93 15.50 4.38
C PRO A 136 13.09 15.38 5.37
N ARG A 137 13.31 16.42 6.19
CA ARG A 137 14.31 16.35 7.27
C ARG A 137 13.79 15.50 8.42
N LEU A 138 14.70 14.86 9.17
CA LEU A 138 14.32 14.07 10.35
C LEU A 138 13.51 14.87 11.37
N SER A 139 13.90 16.12 11.62
CA SER A 139 13.18 17.02 12.53
C SER A 139 11.74 17.29 12.09
N GLU A 140 11.50 17.38 10.77
CA GLU A 140 10.16 17.59 10.22
C GLU A 140 9.31 16.32 10.35
N VAL A 141 9.90 15.14 10.17
CA VAL A 141 9.18 13.87 10.34
C VAL A 141 8.79 13.66 11.80
N LEU A 142 9.67 13.97 12.74
CA LEU A 142 9.39 13.84 14.17
C LEU A 142 8.34 14.85 14.67
N ALA A 143 8.22 16.01 14.02
CA ALA A 143 7.24 17.03 14.36
C ALA A 143 5.86 16.80 13.71
N LYS A 144 5.77 15.95 12.68
CA LYS A 144 4.54 15.69 11.92
C LYS A 144 3.60 14.75 12.66
N SER A 145 2.30 14.87 12.38
CA SER A 145 1.30 13.94 12.88
C SER A 145 1.39 12.59 12.16
N SER A 146 0.86 11.54 12.78
CA SER A 146 0.79 10.21 12.15
C SER A 146 0.00 10.20 10.83
N LEU A 147 -0.91 11.16 10.62
CA LEU A 147 -1.70 11.28 9.39
C LEU A 147 -0.88 11.84 8.23
N ASP A 148 0.02 12.78 8.51
CA ASP A 148 0.86 13.42 7.48
C ASP A 148 1.87 12.44 6.87
N ALA A 149 2.33 11.47 7.66
CA ALA A 149 3.19 10.39 7.19
C ALA A 149 2.52 9.56 6.08
N TYR A 150 1.20 9.43 6.12
CA TYR A 150 0.46 8.60 5.16
C TYR A 150 0.41 9.18 3.76
N MET A 151 0.52 10.51 3.63
CA MET A 151 0.50 11.19 2.33
C MET A 151 1.69 10.81 1.45
N ASN A 152 2.81 10.39 2.04
CA ASN A 152 3.99 9.98 1.30
C ASN A 152 3.74 8.76 0.40
N ASP A 153 2.83 7.87 0.81
CA ASP A 153 2.55 6.62 0.12
C ASP A 153 1.39 6.73 -0.90
N VAL A 154 0.97 7.95 -1.24
CA VAL A 154 -0.18 8.20 -2.13
C VAL A 154 -0.05 7.51 -3.49
N PHE A 155 1.16 7.45 -4.04
CA PHE A 155 1.43 6.88 -5.36
C PHE A 155 1.80 5.39 -5.32
N THR A 156 2.19 4.84 -4.18
CA THR A 156 2.68 3.45 -4.04
C THR A 156 1.60 2.49 -3.54
N VAL A 157 0.69 2.98 -2.68
CA VAL A 157 -0.42 2.20 -2.12
C VAL A 157 -1.35 1.59 -3.17
N PRO A 158 -1.75 2.29 -4.25
CA PRO A 158 -2.66 1.72 -5.25
C PRO A 158 -2.14 0.44 -5.89
N ALA A 159 -0.86 0.39 -6.28
CA ALA A 159 -0.23 -0.79 -6.84
C ALA A 159 -0.18 -1.95 -5.84
N SER A 160 0.12 -1.65 -4.58
CA SER A 160 0.14 -2.63 -3.48
C SER A 160 -1.24 -3.24 -3.23
N LEU A 161 -2.30 -2.41 -3.22
CA LEU A 161 -3.68 -2.87 -3.03
C LEU A 161 -4.17 -3.74 -4.19
N ALA A 162 -3.77 -3.40 -5.41
CA ALA A 162 -4.08 -4.16 -6.62
C ALA A 162 -3.22 -5.43 -6.76
N GLY A 163 -2.11 -5.54 -6.04
CA GLY A 163 -1.18 -6.67 -6.13
C GLY A 163 -0.37 -6.67 -7.42
N LEU A 164 0.02 -5.48 -7.89
CA LEU A 164 0.74 -5.29 -9.15
C LEU A 164 2.24 -5.14 -8.94
N PRO A 165 3.07 -5.64 -9.88
CA PRO A 165 4.50 -5.38 -9.84
C PRO A 165 4.78 -3.91 -10.17
N ALA A 166 5.59 -3.27 -9.33
CA ALA A 166 6.01 -1.89 -9.48
C ALA A 166 7.49 -1.74 -9.11
N VAL A 167 8.21 -0.88 -9.83
CA VAL A 167 9.63 -0.58 -9.61
C VAL A 167 9.84 0.92 -9.56
N SER A 168 10.63 1.38 -8.58
CA SER A 168 11.05 2.79 -8.49
C SER A 168 12.42 2.95 -9.14
N LEU A 169 12.53 3.93 -10.02
CA LEU A 169 13.71 4.29 -10.77
C LEU A 169 14.22 5.64 -10.26
N PRO A 170 15.52 5.76 -9.99
CA PRO A 170 16.08 7.05 -9.62
C PRO A 170 15.96 8.01 -10.80
N ALA A 171 15.44 9.20 -10.53
CA ALA A 171 15.43 10.32 -11.45
C ALA A 171 16.11 11.52 -10.79
N ARG A 172 16.49 12.50 -11.61
CA ARG A 172 17.03 13.79 -11.16
C ARG A 172 16.20 14.89 -11.79
N THR A 173 16.08 16.00 -11.09
CA THR A 173 15.50 17.21 -11.67
C THR A 173 16.49 18.37 -11.53
N PRO A 174 16.53 19.33 -12.46
CA PRO A 174 17.44 20.46 -12.40
C PRO A 174 17.25 21.34 -11.14
N GLU A 175 16.05 21.33 -10.56
CA GLU A 175 15.64 22.22 -9.47
C GLU A 175 16.19 21.79 -8.09
N SER A 176 16.66 20.55 -7.95
CA SER A 176 17.08 20.02 -6.65
C SER A 176 18.19 18.98 -6.74
N ARG A 177 19.10 19.01 -5.77
CA ARG A 177 20.13 17.96 -5.59
C ARG A 177 19.59 16.70 -4.92
N LEU A 178 18.36 16.75 -4.42
CA LEU A 178 17.73 15.64 -3.71
C LEU A 178 17.24 14.57 -4.71
N PRO A 179 17.27 13.28 -4.33
CA PRO A 179 16.79 12.22 -5.20
C PRO A 179 15.27 12.34 -5.40
N VAL A 180 14.83 12.08 -6.62
CA VAL A 180 13.41 11.84 -6.94
C VAL A 180 13.25 10.44 -7.54
N GLY A 181 12.06 9.89 -7.42
CA GLY A 181 11.76 8.55 -7.93
C GLY A 181 10.66 8.56 -8.97
N LEU A 182 10.86 7.86 -10.08
CA LEU A 182 9.82 7.51 -11.05
C LEU A 182 9.39 6.07 -10.83
N GLN A 183 8.10 5.84 -10.64
CA GLN A 183 7.53 4.52 -10.46
C GLN A 183 6.97 4.01 -11.78
N LEU A 184 7.43 2.84 -12.20
CA LEU A 184 6.90 2.10 -13.33
C LEU A 184 6.08 0.91 -12.81
N ILE A 185 4.83 0.79 -13.24
CA ILE A 185 3.89 -0.25 -12.79
C ILE A 185 3.50 -1.11 -14.00
N GLY A 186 3.58 -2.42 -13.84
CA GLY A 186 3.14 -3.40 -14.84
C GLY A 186 1.89 -4.16 -14.41
N GLN A 187 1.32 -4.92 -15.34
CA GLN A 187 0.26 -5.87 -15.01
C GLN A 187 0.80 -7.04 -14.17
N PHE A 188 -0.08 -7.69 -13.40
CA PHE A 188 0.18 -8.93 -12.68
C PHE A 188 0.98 -9.94 -13.52
N TRP A 189 2.09 -10.43 -12.95
CA TRP A 189 3.00 -11.41 -13.56
C TRP A 189 3.74 -10.92 -14.81
N ASP A 190 3.80 -9.61 -15.07
CA ASP A 190 4.59 -9.05 -16.18
C ASP A 190 5.98 -8.53 -15.74
N ASP A 191 6.50 -9.04 -14.63
CA ASP A 191 7.74 -8.61 -13.96
C ASP A 191 8.95 -8.58 -14.90
N LYS A 192 9.12 -9.61 -15.74
CA LYS A 192 10.24 -9.68 -16.68
C LYS A 192 10.23 -8.52 -17.67
N ARG A 193 9.06 -8.20 -18.25
CA ARG A 193 8.93 -7.09 -19.19
C ARG A 193 9.03 -5.75 -18.46
N LEU A 194 8.50 -5.67 -17.24
CA LEU A 194 8.62 -4.49 -16.39
C LEU A 194 10.08 -4.14 -16.12
N LEU A 195 10.90 -5.11 -15.68
CA LEU A 195 12.32 -4.90 -15.42
C LEU A 195 13.09 -4.52 -16.69
N ALA A 196 12.79 -5.16 -17.82
CA ALA A 196 13.40 -4.81 -19.11
C ALA A 196 13.04 -3.38 -19.55
N MET A 197 11.81 -2.93 -19.29
CA MET A 197 11.39 -1.56 -19.56
C MET A 197 12.03 -0.57 -18.59
N ALA A 198 12.13 -0.92 -17.31
CA ALA A 198 12.78 -0.12 -16.29
C ALA A 198 14.24 0.23 -16.64
N GLU A 199 15.02 -0.74 -17.14
CA GLU A 199 16.39 -0.46 -17.59
C GLU A 199 16.43 0.51 -18.78
N ARG A 200 15.47 0.42 -19.71
CA ARG A 200 15.36 1.38 -20.82
C ARG A 200 14.99 2.78 -20.35
N VAL A 201 14.00 2.89 -19.46
CA VAL A 201 13.57 4.18 -18.89
C VAL A 201 14.71 4.80 -18.09
N LYS A 202 15.43 4.00 -17.29
CA LYS A 202 16.59 4.46 -16.54
C LYS A 202 17.68 5.04 -17.44
N ALA A 203 17.97 4.41 -18.58
CA ALA A 203 18.93 4.95 -19.55
C ALA A 203 18.49 6.33 -20.07
N ILE A 204 17.21 6.46 -20.48
CA ILE A 204 16.65 7.74 -20.95
C ILE A 204 16.73 8.84 -19.87
N VAL A 205 16.38 8.50 -18.63
CA VAL A 205 16.38 9.45 -17.50
C VAL A 205 17.79 9.82 -17.07
N ALA A 206 18.77 8.93 -17.26
CA ALA A 206 20.18 9.22 -17.00
C ALA A 206 20.80 10.12 -18.08
N ASP A 207 20.37 9.97 -19.33
CA ASP A 207 20.90 10.71 -20.49
C ASP A 207 20.27 12.10 -20.68
N GLY A 208 19.18 12.44 -19.96
CA GLY A 208 18.71 13.82 -19.84
C GLY A 208 17.24 14.00 -19.47
N LEU A 209 17.02 14.77 -18.40
CA LEU A 209 15.88 15.65 -18.12
C LEU A 209 16.41 17.03 -17.76
#